data_AF-A0A0F0H935-F1
#
_entry.id   AF-A0A0F0H935-F1
#
_cell.length_a   1.000
_cell.length_b   1.000
_cell.length_c   1.000
_cell.angle_alpha   90.00
_cell.angle_beta   90.00
_cell.angle_gamma   90.00
#
_symmetry.space_group_name_H-M   'P 1'
#
loop_
_entity.id
_entity.type
_entity.pdbx_description
1 polymer ?
#
loop_
_entity_poly.entity_id
_entity_poly.type
_entity_poly.pdbx_seq_one_letter_code
_entity_poly.pdbx_strand_id
1 'polypeptide(L)'
;MESEQGWRTKGGRTFHNDPSCDWLHKDQNRLRVIGKATHEVVEVRWADVSPGQLQPCDHCCAPAWLERHGREHRADEKPCLVMSDDEWWRGTLVWEPVRRADGLWWATVTYDKKGQHVTEVRSQHDIRAR
;
A
#
# COMPACT_ATOMS: atom_id res chain seq x y z
N MET A 1 13.57 8.42 0.42
CA MET A 1 12.31 8.68 1.14
C MET A 1 11.29 9.09 0.10
N GLU A 2 10.76 8.12 -0.63
CA GLU A 2 9.78 8.39 -1.69
C GLU A 2 8.38 8.30 -1.10
N SER A 3 7.65 9.39 -1.30
CA SER A 3 6.44 9.80 -0.59
C SER A 3 5.31 8.76 -0.67
N GLU A 4 4.92 8.25 0.50
CA GLU A 4 3.71 7.46 0.79
C GLU A 4 2.43 8.27 0.57
N GLN A 5 2.31 8.97 -0.56
CA GLN A 5 1.26 9.94 -0.84
C GLN A 5 0.44 9.53 -2.07
N GLY A 6 -0.88 9.74 -1.94
CA GLY A 6 -1.83 9.67 -3.04
C GLY A 6 -2.88 10.76 -2.95
N TRP A 7 -3.94 10.62 -3.75
CA TRP A 7 -4.97 11.64 -3.93
C TRP A 7 -6.37 11.05 -3.85
N ARG A 8 -7.32 11.87 -3.43
CA ARG A 8 -8.75 11.56 -3.50
C ARG A 8 -9.56 12.84 -3.69
N THR A 9 -10.81 12.68 -4.08
CA THR A 9 -11.78 13.75 -3.89
C THR A 9 -12.15 13.90 -2.41
N LYS A 10 -12.29 15.13 -1.88
CA LYS A 10 -12.70 15.40 -0.49
C LYS A 10 -14.06 14.74 -0.19
N GLY A 11 -14.07 13.81 0.76
CA GLY A 11 -15.25 13.00 1.10
C GLY A 11 -15.46 11.77 0.20
N GLY A 12 -14.69 11.64 -0.88
CA GLY A 12 -14.66 10.46 -1.73
C GLY A 12 -13.94 9.28 -1.08
N ARG A 13 -14.30 8.08 -1.53
CA ARG A 13 -13.76 6.80 -1.06
C ARG A 13 -12.72 6.18 -2.00
N THR A 14 -12.48 6.76 -3.16
CA THR A 14 -11.52 6.23 -4.14
C THR A 14 -10.16 6.88 -3.96
N PHE A 15 -9.13 6.06 -3.90
CA PHE A 15 -7.73 6.44 -3.81
C PHE A 15 -7.08 6.41 -5.19
N HIS A 16 -6.20 7.38 -5.44
CA HIS A 16 -5.45 7.53 -6.68
C HIS A 16 -3.95 7.67 -6.40
N ASN A 17 -3.12 6.98 -7.19
CA ASN A 17 -1.65 7.12 -7.15
C ASN A 17 -1.10 8.22 -8.06
N ASP A 18 -1.96 8.87 -8.84
CA ASP A 18 -1.59 9.92 -9.78
C ASP A 18 -2.57 11.10 -9.65
N PRO A 19 -2.09 12.32 -9.33
CA PRO A 19 -2.95 13.50 -9.26
C PRO A 19 -3.54 13.87 -10.62
N SER A 20 -2.95 13.39 -11.72
CA SER A 20 -3.41 13.62 -13.09
C SER A 20 -4.33 12.51 -13.60
N CYS A 21 -4.71 11.54 -12.75
CA CYS A 21 -5.55 10.43 -13.18
C CYS A 21 -6.88 10.93 -13.78
N ASP A 22 -7.16 10.55 -15.04
CA ASP A 22 -8.39 10.95 -15.72
C ASP A 22 -9.65 10.64 -14.91
N TRP A 23 -9.67 9.50 -14.20
CA TRP A 23 -10.83 9.07 -13.43
C TRP A 23 -11.03 9.90 -12.15
N LEU A 24 -9.97 10.48 -11.59
CA LEU A 24 -10.07 11.44 -10.50
C LEU A 24 -10.78 12.72 -10.93
N HIS A 25 -10.49 13.17 -12.15
CA HIS A 25 -11.03 14.41 -12.71
C HIS A 25 -12.34 14.23 -13.46
N LYS A 26 -12.64 13.03 -13.97
CA LYS A 26 -13.82 12.75 -14.81
C LYS A 26 -15.12 13.09 -14.12
N ASP A 27 -15.29 12.68 -12.86
CA ASP A 27 -16.50 12.98 -12.10
C ASP A 27 -16.61 14.47 -11.76
N GLN A 28 -15.49 15.13 -11.44
CA GLN A 28 -15.47 16.58 -11.20
C GLN A 28 -15.82 17.37 -12.47
N ASN A 29 -15.26 16.98 -13.62
CA ASN A 29 -15.53 17.60 -14.91
C ASN A 29 -17.00 17.41 -15.31
N ARG A 30 -17.55 16.20 -15.11
CA ARG A 30 -18.97 15.94 -15.36
C ARG A 30 -19.87 16.80 -14.47
N LEU A 31 -19.61 16.85 -13.16
CA LEU A 31 -20.39 17.67 -12.22
C LEU A 31 -20.36 19.15 -12.59
N ARG A 32 -19.20 19.67 -13.00
CA ARG A 32 -19.05 21.04 -13.50
C ARG A 32 -19.90 21.31 -14.74
N VAL A 33 -19.89 20.39 -15.72
CA VAL A 33 -20.69 20.52 -16.94
C VAL A 33 -22.19 20.57 -16.65
N ILE A 34 -22.68 19.81 -15.66
CA ILE A 34 -24.09 19.79 -15.27
C ILE A 34 -24.44 20.79 -14.16
N GLY A 35 -23.55 21.74 -13.85
CA GLY A 35 -23.78 22.81 -12.87
C GLY A 35 -23.92 22.34 -11.42
N LYS A 36 -23.40 21.15 -11.09
CA LYS A 36 -23.39 20.62 -9.72
C LYS A 36 -22.10 20.97 -9.00
N ALA A 37 -22.16 20.95 -7.66
CA ALA A 37 -21.00 21.20 -6.82
C ALA A 37 -19.89 20.16 -7.08
N THR A 38 -18.68 20.65 -7.29
CA THR A 38 -17.45 19.85 -7.33
C THR A 38 -16.82 19.78 -5.96
N HIS A 39 -16.06 18.74 -5.71
CA HIS A 39 -15.30 18.54 -4.48
C HIS A 39 -13.80 18.64 -4.78
N GLU A 40 -13.06 19.27 -3.89
CA GLU A 40 -11.62 19.46 -4.01
C GLU A 40 -10.87 18.12 -4.09
N VAL A 41 -9.85 18.05 -4.94
CA VAL A 41 -8.86 16.96 -4.89
C VAL A 41 -7.90 17.24 -3.75
N VAL A 42 -7.85 16.34 -2.77
CA VAL A 42 -7.00 16.45 -1.60
C VAL A 42 -5.94 15.35 -1.59
N GLU A 43 -4.77 15.72 -1.10
CA GLU A 43 -3.69 14.79 -0.81
C GLU A 43 -4.02 13.88 0.38
N VAL A 44 -3.49 12.66 0.34
CA VAL A 44 -3.68 11.63 1.36
C VAL A 44 -2.35 10.96 1.61
N ARG A 45 -1.92 10.88 2.87
CA ARG A 45 -0.77 10.07 3.27
C ARG A 45 -1.23 8.67 3.63
N TRP A 46 -0.48 7.66 3.22
CA TRP A 46 -0.81 6.25 3.47
C TRP A 46 -0.85 5.95 4.98
N ALA A 47 0.04 6.56 5.76
CA ALA A 47 0.04 6.43 7.22
C ALA A 47 -1.28 6.86 7.89
N ASP A 48 -2.09 7.71 7.23
CA ASP A 48 -3.32 8.28 7.80
C ASP A 48 -4.59 7.54 7.33
N VAL A 49 -4.47 6.49 6.51
CA VAL A 49 -5.62 5.74 5.97
C VAL A 49 -5.71 4.36 6.62
N SER A 50 -6.83 4.11 7.28
CA SER A 50 -7.11 2.79 7.86
C SER A 50 -7.35 1.73 6.75
N PRO A 51 -6.99 0.46 6.96
CA PRO A 51 -7.30 -0.61 6.03
C PRO A 51 -8.80 -0.64 5.66
N GLY A 52 -9.11 -0.68 4.36
CA GLY A 52 -10.48 -0.71 3.83
C GLY A 52 -11.22 0.64 3.82
N GLN A 53 -10.64 1.71 4.36
CA GLN A 53 -11.25 3.05 4.36
C GLN A 53 -11.36 3.63 2.94
N LEU A 54 -10.33 3.44 2.12
CA LEU A 54 -10.31 3.85 0.71
C LEU A 54 -10.23 2.62 -0.20
N GLN A 55 -10.89 2.71 -1.35
CA GLN A 55 -10.85 1.72 -2.42
C GLN A 55 -9.86 2.19 -3.49
N PRO A 56 -8.99 1.30 -4.00
CA PRO A 56 -8.05 1.66 -5.06
C PRO A 56 -8.79 2.01 -6.35
N CYS A 57 -8.28 2.99 -7.09
CA CYS A 57 -8.77 3.29 -8.43
C CYS A 57 -8.33 2.19 -9.42
N ASP A 58 -9.28 1.60 -10.14
CA ASP A 58 -9.00 0.55 -11.14
C ASP A 58 -8.14 1.00 -12.33
N HIS A 59 -7.83 2.30 -12.44
CA HIS A 59 -6.99 2.84 -13.51
C HIS A 59 -5.55 3.10 -13.05
N CYS A 60 -5.36 4.05 -12.12
CA CYS A 60 -4.01 4.41 -11.64
C CYS A 60 -3.51 3.55 -10.47
N CYS A 61 -4.31 2.61 -9.97
CA CYS A 61 -3.87 1.60 -8.99
C CYS A 61 -3.89 0.18 -9.56
N ALA A 62 -4.16 0.02 -10.87
CA ALA A 62 -4.05 -1.29 -11.51
C ALA A 62 -2.60 -1.80 -11.46
N PRO A 63 -2.38 -3.12 -11.30
CA PRO A 63 -1.04 -3.71 -11.27
C PRO A 63 -0.16 -3.29 -12.46
N ALA A 64 -0.69 -3.36 -13.68
CA ALA A 64 0.03 -2.97 -14.88
C ALA A 64 0.39 -1.47 -14.93
N TRP A 65 -0.40 -0.61 -14.28
CA TRP A 65 -0.07 0.82 -14.17
C TRP A 65 1.06 1.02 -13.16
N LEU A 66 0.96 0.35 -12.01
CA LEU A 66 1.94 0.41 -10.92
C LEU A 66 3.32 -0.05 -11.39
N GLU A 67 3.40 -1.20 -12.07
CA GLU A 67 4.62 -1.71 -12.69
C GLU A 67 5.23 -0.70 -13.69
N ARG A 68 4.41 -0.15 -14.59
CA ARG A 68 4.86 0.81 -15.61
C ARG A 68 5.43 2.09 -15.00
N HIS A 69 4.92 2.52 -13.85
CA HIS A 69 5.31 3.76 -13.21
C HIS A 69 6.27 3.55 -12.03
N GLY A 70 6.87 2.35 -11.93
CA GLY A 70 7.83 2.02 -10.87
C GLY A 70 7.26 2.15 -9.45
N ARG A 71 5.93 2.06 -9.30
CA ARG A 71 5.28 2.01 -8.00
C ARG A 71 5.05 0.55 -7.64
N GLU A 72 5.68 0.07 -6.57
CA GLU A 72 5.48 -1.30 -6.11
C GLU A 72 4.04 -1.54 -5.67
N HIS A 73 3.50 -2.69 -6.07
CA HIS A 73 2.20 -3.19 -5.62
C HIS A 73 2.30 -3.70 -4.18
N ARG A 74 2.46 -2.79 -3.21
CA ARG A 74 2.58 -3.12 -1.78
C ARG A 74 1.28 -3.64 -1.13
N ALA A 75 0.24 -3.93 -1.92
CA ALA A 75 -1.04 -4.42 -1.37
C ALA A 75 -0.88 -5.75 -0.59
N ASP A 76 0.15 -6.54 -0.92
CA ASP A 76 0.45 -7.79 -0.23
C ASP A 76 1.49 -7.62 0.90
N GLU A 77 2.15 -6.46 0.97
CA GLU A 77 3.10 -6.12 2.03
C GLU A 77 2.37 -5.68 3.30
N LYS A 78 2.38 -6.54 4.31
CA LYS A 78 1.76 -6.26 5.60
C LYS A 78 2.81 -5.76 6.60
N PRO A 79 2.54 -4.70 7.37
CA PRO A 79 3.45 -4.28 8.43
C PRO A 79 3.59 -5.40 9.47
N CYS A 80 4.81 -5.60 9.96
CA CYS A 80 5.11 -6.64 10.93
C CYS A 80 6.29 -6.27 11.83
N LEU A 81 6.52 -7.13 12.83
CA LEU A 81 7.76 -7.22 13.56
C LEU A 81 8.48 -8.52 13.19
N VAL A 82 9.78 -8.44 12.93
CA VAL A 82 10.65 -9.56 12.55
C VAL A 82 11.66 -9.82 13.67
N MET A 83 11.78 -11.08 14.12
CA MET A 83 12.78 -11.49 15.10
C MET A 83 14.16 -11.65 14.44
N SER A 84 15.16 -10.92 14.92
CA SER A 84 16.55 -11.00 14.45
C SER A 84 17.52 -10.56 15.54
N ASP A 85 18.56 -11.35 15.82
CA ASP A 85 19.48 -11.18 16.96
C ASP A 85 18.75 -11.01 18.31
N ASP A 86 17.74 -11.85 18.58
CA ASP A 86 16.90 -11.78 19.80
C ASP A 86 16.15 -10.45 20.01
N GLU A 87 16.05 -9.63 18.96
CA GLU A 87 15.34 -8.35 18.96
C GLU A 87 14.25 -8.31 17.88
N TRP A 88 13.17 -7.56 18.14
CA TRP A 88 12.06 -7.37 17.21
C TRP A 88 12.24 -6.09 16.39
N TRP A 89 12.41 -6.25 15.09
CA TRP A 89 12.63 -5.16 14.14
C TRP A 89 11.37 -4.85 13.35
N ARG A 90 11.13 -3.57 13.04
CA ARG A 90 9.98 -3.17 12.22
C ARG A 90 10.26 -3.44 10.75
N GLY A 91 9.30 -4.04 10.07
CA GLY A 91 9.39 -4.33 8.65
C GLY A 91 8.04 -4.52 7.97
N THR A 92 8.09 -4.96 6.73
CA THR A 92 6.95 -5.48 5.98
C THR A 92 7.15 -6.96 5.67
N LEU A 93 6.05 -7.68 5.46
CA LEU A 93 6.07 -9.09 5.05
C LEU A 93 5.14 -9.34 3.89
N VAL A 94 5.46 -10.36 3.09
CA VAL A 94 4.55 -10.99 2.14
C VAL A 94 4.52 -12.48 2.45
N TRP A 95 3.36 -12.99 2.88
CA TRP A 95 3.19 -14.42 3.13
C TRP A 95 3.23 -15.21 1.83
N GLU A 96 3.81 -16.40 1.88
CA GLU A 96 3.65 -17.40 0.84
C GLU A 96 2.17 -17.79 0.68
N PRO A 97 1.73 -18.17 -0.54
CA PRO A 97 0.33 -18.46 -0.80
C PRO A 97 -0.16 -19.75 -0.12
N VAL A 98 0.75 -20.63 0.29
CA VAL A 98 0.44 -21.92 0.93
C VAL A 98 1.41 -22.21 2.07
N ARG A 99 0.99 -23.06 3.01
CA ARG A 99 1.89 -23.64 4.00
C ARG A 99 2.92 -24.53 3.32
N ARG A 100 4.14 -24.52 3.83
CA ARG A 100 5.18 -25.45 3.39
C ARG A 100 4.95 -26.86 3.98
N ALA A 101 5.79 -27.81 3.58
CA ALA A 101 5.70 -29.21 4.00
C ALA A 101 5.87 -29.41 5.52
N ASP A 102 6.48 -28.45 6.21
CA ASP A 102 6.61 -28.40 7.68
C ASP A 102 5.31 -27.96 8.39
N GLY A 103 4.27 -27.60 7.63
CA GLY A 103 3.00 -27.12 8.15
C GLY A 103 3.01 -25.66 8.62
N LEU A 104 4.13 -24.95 8.44
CA LEU A 104 4.28 -23.56 8.84
C LEU A 104 3.94 -22.61 7.69
N TRP A 105 3.47 -21.41 8.07
CA TRP A 105 3.47 -20.27 7.16
C TRP A 105 4.87 -19.65 7.11
N TRP A 106 5.28 -19.26 5.90
CA TRP A 106 6.54 -18.60 5.63
C TRP A 106 6.28 -17.30 4.88
N ALA A 107 7.09 -16.29 5.13
CA ALA A 107 6.98 -15.00 4.45
C ALA A 107 8.36 -14.47 4.05
N THR A 108 8.41 -13.76 2.93
CA THR A 108 9.49 -12.83 2.64
C THR A 108 9.28 -11.60 3.52
N VAL A 109 10.28 -11.25 4.31
CA VAL A 109 10.27 -10.08 5.19
C VAL A 109 11.35 -9.09 4.78
N THR A 110 11.02 -7.81 4.90
CA THR A 110 11.92 -6.70 4.61
C THR A 110 11.94 -5.76 5.83
N TYR A 111 13.11 -5.54 6.42
CA TYR A 111 13.26 -4.75 7.66
C TYR A 111 14.61 -4.04 7.74
N ASP A 112 14.67 -2.94 8.49
CA ASP A 112 15.90 -2.21 8.74
C ASP A 112 16.53 -2.63 10.07
N LYS A 113 17.71 -3.24 10.01
CA LYS A 113 18.47 -3.72 11.17
C LYS A 113 19.79 -2.98 11.28
N LYS A 114 19.97 -2.19 12.34
CA LYS A 114 21.23 -1.46 12.62
C LYS A 114 21.72 -0.62 11.42
N GLY A 115 20.79 -0.02 10.68
CA GLY A 115 21.09 0.78 9.48
C GLY A 115 21.30 -0.01 8.18
N GLN A 116 21.12 -1.33 8.21
CA GLN A 116 21.15 -2.20 7.04
C GLN A 116 19.74 -2.63 6.67
N HIS A 117 19.40 -2.50 5.39
CA HIS A 117 18.17 -3.02 4.83
C HIS A 117 18.32 -4.52 4.55
N VAL A 118 17.48 -5.35 5.18
CA VAL A 118 17.56 -6.81 5.11
C VAL A 118 16.28 -7.36 4.50
N THR A 119 16.42 -8.22 3.48
CA THR A 119 15.33 -9.01 2.91
C THR A 119 15.65 -10.49 3.03
N GLU A 120 14.80 -11.25 3.70
CA GLU A 120 15.00 -12.69 3.92
C GLU A 120 13.67 -13.42 4.09
N VAL A 121 13.70 -14.75 4.12
CA VAL A 121 12.49 -15.57 4.35
C VAL A 121 12.46 -16.03 5.80
N ARG A 122 11.34 -15.79 6.49
CA ARG A 122 11.12 -16.17 7.89
C ARG A 122 9.87 -17.01 8.06
N SER A 123 9.90 -17.90 9.04
CA SER A 123 8.73 -18.68 9.45
C SER A 123 7.81 -17.85 10.35
N GLN A 124 6.55 -18.28 10.50
CA GLN A 124 5.58 -17.64 11.37
C GLN A 124 6.01 -17.46 12.84
N HIS A 125 7.01 -18.21 13.33
CA HIS A 125 7.52 -18.05 14.70
C HIS A 125 8.35 -16.77 14.88
N ASP A 126 9.00 -16.32 13.81
CA ASP A 126 9.89 -15.16 13.82
C ASP A 126 9.18 -13.87 13.38
N ILE A 127 7.84 -13.90 13.29
CA ILE A 127 7.04 -12.83 12.74
C ILE A 127 5.87 -12.53 13.67
N ARG A 128 5.59 -11.24 13.90
CA ARG A 128 4.39 -10.77 14.60
C ARG A 128 3.66 -9.70 13.81
N ALA A 129 2.34 -9.71 13.89
CA ALA A 129 1.52 -8.60 13.41
C ALA A 129 1.79 -7.35 14.24
N ARG A 130 1.67 -6.18 13.61
CA ARG A 130 1.82 -4.86 14.23
C ARG A 130 0.47 -4.16 14.32
#